data_AF-U6DUT2-F1
#
_entry.id   AF-U6DUT2-F1
#
_cell.length_a   1.000
_cell.length_b   1.000
_cell.length_c   1.000
_cell.angle_alpha   90.00
_cell.angle_beta   90.00
_cell.angle_gamma   90.00
#
_symmetry.space_group_name_H-M   'P 1'
#
loop_
_entity.id
_entity.type
_entity.pdbx_description
1 polymer ?
#
loop_
_entity_poly.entity_id
_entity_poly.type
_entity_poly.pdbx_seq_one_letter_code
_entity_poly.pdbx_strand_id
1 'polypeptide(L)'
;MAKEKGLISPNDFAQLQKYMEYSTNKVSDVLKLFEDGDMAEYLQGDAIGYEGFQQFLKIYLEADNVPNHLSLALFQSFKMSHLEDTVKNDVVYLSDVSCYFSLLEGGRPEDKLE
;
A
#
# COMPACT_ATOMS: atom_id res chain seq x y z
N MET A 1 16.16 -17.28 -3.93
CA MET A 1 15.35 -17.58 -2.73
C MET A 1 14.70 -16.27 -2.29
N ALA A 2 13.58 -15.91 -2.93
CA ALA A 2 12.84 -14.72 -2.55
C ALA A 2 12.29 -14.97 -1.15
N LYS A 3 12.76 -14.19 -0.18
CA LYS A 3 12.12 -14.15 1.14
C LYS A 3 10.69 -13.69 0.85
N GLU A 4 9.77 -14.64 0.92
CA GLU A 4 8.34 -14.43 0.94
C GLU A 4 8.07 -13.52 2.13
N LYS A 5 8.17 -12.20 1.91
CA LYS A 5 7.80 -11.19 2.89
C LYS A 5 6.27 -11.24 2.92
N GLY A 6 5.76 -12.24 3.64
CA GLY A 6 4.37 -12.41 3.99
C GLY A 6 3.95 -11.24 4.86
N LEU A 7 3.63 -10.13 4.21
CA LEU A 7 3.13 -8.93 4.85
C LEU A 7 1.67 -9.18 5.29
N ILE A 8 0.90 -9.89 4.46
CA ILE A 8 -0.50 -10.24 4.72
C ILE A 8 -0.74 -11.74 4.53
N SER A 9 -1.81 -12.27 5.14
CA SER A 9 -2.18 -13.68 5.00
C SER A 9 -2.51 -14.03 3.55
N PRO A 10 -2.36 -15.31 3.13
CA PRO A 10 -2.63 -15.71 1.75
C PRO A 10 -4.06 -15.39 1.29
N ASN A 11 -5.03 -15.38 2.21
CA ASN A 11 -6.40 -14.97 1.91
C ASN A 11 -6.51 -13.48 1.58
N ASP A 12 -5.93 -12.61 2.40
CA ASP A 12 -5.86 -11.16 2.15
C ASP A 12 -5.12 -10.86 0.85
N PHE A 13 -4.01 -11.56 0.61
CA PHE A 13 -3.23 -11.43 -0.62
C PHE A 13 -4.04 -11.79 -1.86
N ALA A 14 -4.72 -12.93 -1.86
CA ALA A 14 -5.56 -13.34 -2.98
C ALA A 14 -6.70 -12.34 -3.25
N GLN A 15 -7.28 -11.78 -2.19
CA GLN A 15 -8.32 -10.77 -2.31
C GLN A 15 -7.78 -9.45 -2.88
N LEU A 16 -6.62 -9.01 -2.41
CA LEU A 16 -5.92 -7.84 -2.95
C LEU A 16 -5.59 -8.01 -4.43
N GLN A 17 -4.99 -9.15 -4.79
CA GLN A 17 -4.67 -9.48 -6.18
C GLN A 17 -5.90 -9.39 -7.06
N LYS A 18 -7.02 -9.96 -6.61
CA LYS A 18 -8.27 -9.90 -7.36
C LYS A 18 -8.72 -8.46 -7.61
N TYR A 19 -8.68 -7.59 -6.60
CA TYR A 19 -9.00 -6.18 -6.78
C TYR A 19 -8.03 -5.48 -7.76
N MET A 20 -6.73 -5.78 -7.65
CA MET A 20 -5.72 -5.23 -8.56
C MET A 20 -5.89 -5.71 -10.01
N GLU A 21 -6.41 -6.92 -10.23
CA GLU A 21 -6.74 -7.42 -11.57
C GLU A 21 -7.96 -6.70 -12.18
N TYR A 22 -8.90 -6.26 -11.34
CA TYR A 22 -10.06 -5.47 -11.80
C TYR A 22 -9.75 -3.96 -11.88
N SER A 23 -8.78 -3.49 -11.10
CA SER A 23 -8.38 -2.09 -11.11
C SER A 23 -7.41 -1.78 -12.25
N THR A 24 -7.60 -0.60 -12.81
CA THR A 24 -6.73 0.00 -13.82
C THR A 24 -5.78 1.04 -13.22
N ASN A 25 -5.94 1.37 -11.94
CA ASN A 25 -5.14 2.35 -11.25
C ASN A 25 -3.72 1.83 -10.94
N LYS A 26 -2.76 2.74 -11.12
CA LYS A 26 -1.34 2.51 -10.81
C LYS A 26 -1.01 3.12 -9.47
N VAL A 27 -0.14 2.47 -8.69
CA VAL A 27 0.31 3.04 -7.42
C VAL A 27 0.91 4.43 -7.62
N SER A 28 1.66 4.61 -8.71
CA SER A 28 2.25 5.89 -9.09
C SER A 28 1.23 6.99 -9.32
N ASP A 29 0.03 6.65 -9.82
CA ASP A 29 -1.03 7.63 -10.07
C ASP A 29 -1.72 8.01 -8.76
N VAL A 30 -1.98 7.02 -7.91
CA VAL A 30 -2.54 7.25 -6.57
C VAL A 30 -1.59 8.08 -5.71
N LEU A 31 -0.27 7.82 -5.75
CA LEU A 31 0.71 8.64 -5.02
C LEU A 31 0.64 10.11 -5.41
N LYS A 32 0.54 10.41 -6.71
CA LYS A 32 0.37 11.80 -7.17
C LYS A 32 -0.90 12.45 -6.62
N LEU A 33 -1.98 11.69 -6.44
CA LEU A 33 -3.20 12.22 -5.80
C LEU A 33 -3.01 12.56 -4.33
N PHE A 34 -2.09 11.88 -3.64
CA PHE A 34 -1.71 12.24 -2.28
C PHE A 34 -0.74 13.42 -2.26
N GLU A 35 0.24 13.48 -3.16
CA GLU A 35 1.24 14.56 -3.18
C GLU A 35 0.70 15.90 -3.73
N ASP A 36 -0.08 15.88 -4.80
CA ASP A 36 -0.52 17.06 -5.57
C ASP A 36 -2.06 17.17 -5.66
N GLY A 37 -2.79 16.15 -5.19
CA GLY A 37 -4.24 16.06 -5.29
C GLY A 37 -5.00 16.34 -4.00
N ASP A 38 -6.29 16.04 -4.03
CA ASP A 38 -7.26 16.27 -2.94
C ASP A 38 -6.95 15.44 -1.68
N MET A 39 -6.11 14.40 -1.79
CA MET A 39 -5.75 13.52 -0.66
C MET A 39 -4.55 14.04 0.15
N ALA A 40 -3.97 15.18 -0.22
CA ALA A 40 -2.88 15.82 0.51
C ALA A 40 -3.25 16.20 1.95
N GLU A 41 -4.55 16.35 2.26
CA GLU A 41 -5.02 16.60 3.63
C GLU A 41 -4.73 15.43 4.59
N TYR A 42 -4.62 14.20 4.07
CA TYR A 42 -4.30 13.01 4.85
C TYR A 42 -2.79 12.78 5.01
N LEU A 43 -1.97 13.54 4.30
CA LEU A 43 -0.51 13.46 4.40
C LEU A 43 0.00 14.24 5.61
N GLN A 44 0.73 13.53 6.45
CA GLN A 44 1.51 14.08 7.55
C GLN A 44 2.98 14.17 7.11
N GLY A 45 3.26 15.06 6.14
CA GLY A 45 4.53 15.09 5.42
C GLY A 45 4.56 14.02 4.34
N ASP A 46 5.39 12.99 4.51
CA ASP A 46 5.53 11.86 3.58
C ASP A 46 4.85 10.56 4.07
N ALA A 47 4.13 10.66 5.19
CA ALA A 47 3.47 9.54 5.84
C ALA A 47 1.95 9.75 5.92
N ILE A 48 1.19 8.67 5.82
CA ILE A 48 -0.26 8.67 5.94
C ILE A 48 -0.70 7.86 7.16
N GLY A 49 -1.73 8.35 7.85
CA GLY A 49 -2.40 7.59 8.91
C GLY A 49 -3.30 6.48 8.34
N TYR A 50 -3.99 5.77 9.22
CA TYR A 50 -4.93 4.72 8.80
C TYR A 50 -6.05 5.25 7.90
N GLU A 51 -6.61 6.43 8.21
CA GLU A 51 -7.67 7.05 7.39
C GLU A 51 -7.19 7.36 5.96
N GLY A 52 -6.00 7.97 5.82
CA GLY A 52 -5.38 8.20 4.51
C GLY A 52 -5.09 6.90 3.77
N PHE A 53 -4.65 5.87 4.50
CA PHE A 53 -4.38 4.55 3.92
C PHE A 53 -5.65 3.85 3.41
N GLN A 54 -6.78 4.01 4.09
CA GLN A 54 -8.07 3.50 3.59
C GLN A 54 -8.47 4.19 2.28
N GLN A 55 -8.32 5.52 2.21
CA GLN A 55 -8.59 6.28 0.99
C GLN A 55 -7.66 5.85 -0.16
N PHE A 56 -6.38 5.64 0.14
CA PHE A 56 -5.39 5.14 -0.80
C PHE A 56 -5.85 3.82 -1.42
N LEU A 57 -6.23 2.84 -0.59
CA LEU A 57 -6.71 1.55 -1.07
C LEU A 57 -8.02 1.67 -1.84
N LYS A 58 -8.95 2.53 -1.42
CA LYS A 58 -10.21 2.75 -2.11
C LYS A 58 -10.00 3.28 -3.53
N ILE A 59 -9.09 4.25 -3.69
CA ILE A 59 -8.71 4.77 -5.00
C ILE A 59 -7.95 3.70 -5.79
N TYR A 60 -6.91 3.14 -5.21
CA TYR A 60 -6.01 2.19 -5.88
C TYR A 60 -6.70 0.93 -6.33
N LEU A 61 -7.65 0.41 -5.55
CA LEU A 61 -8.40 -0.80 -5.89
C LEU A 61 -9.70 -0.49 -6.65
N GLU A 62 -9.99 0.79 -6.90
CA GLU A 62 -11.27 1.27 -7.44
C GLU A 62 -12.49 0.64 -6.76
N ALA A 63 -12.36 0.44 -5.45
CA ALA A 63 -13.31 -0.33 -4.65
C ALA A 63 -13.96 0.60 -3.63
N ASP A 64 -15.28 0.81 -3.77
CA ASP A 64 -16.03 1.70 -2.88
C ASP A 64 -15.93 1.30 -1.39
N ASN A 65 -15.82 0.00 -1.12
CA ASN A 65 -15.66 -0.54 0.22
C ASN A 65 -14.56 -1.60 0.23
N VAL A 66 -13.36 -1.22 0.69
CA VAL A 66 -12.26 -2.15 0.96
C VAL A 66 -12.49 -2.77 2.35
N PRO A 67 -12.37 -4.10 2.50
CA PRO A 67 -12.60 -4.74 3.79
C PRO A 67 -11.59 -4.27 4.83
N ASN A 68 -12.09 -3.94 6.03
CA ASN A 68 -11.26 -3.50 7.14
C ASN A 68 -10.13 -4.47 7.49
N HIS A 69 -10.36 -5.79 7.36
CA HIS A 69 -9.33 -6.79 7.64
C HIS A 69 -8.15 -6.66 6.66
N LEU A 70 -8.43 -6.45 5.37
CA LEU A 70 -7.42 -6.29 4.33
C LEU A 70 -6.66 -4.98 4.52
N SER A 71 -7.37 -3.86 4.70
CA SER A 71 -6.77 -2.56 4.95
C SER A 71 -5.91 -2.56 6.21
N LEU A 72 -6.39 -3.17 7.29
CA LEU A 72 -5.67 -3.26 8.56
C LEU A 72 -4.43 -4.15 8.43
N ALA A 73 -4.54 -5.32 7.80
CA ALA A 73 -3.41 -6.23 7.60
C ALA A 73 -2.29 -5.55 6.80
N LEU A 74 -2.65 -4.85 5.71
CA LEU A 74 -1.71 -4.06 4.93
C LEU A 74 -1.08 -2.93 5.76
N PHE A 75 -1.88 -2.14 6.47
CA PHE A 75 -1.38 -1.05 7.29
C PHE A 75 -0.40 -1.54 8.38
N GLN A 76 -0.75 -2.63 9.06
CA GLN A 76 0.12 -3.27 10.05
C GLN A 76 1.42 -3.78 9.44
N SER A 77 1.39 -4.26 8.21
CA SER A 77 2.57 -4.72 7.48
C SER A 77 3.60 -3.62 7.30
N PHE A 78 3.14 -2.43 6.90
CA PHE A 78 4.01 -1.26 6.72
C PHE A 78 4.54 -0.75 8.07
N LYS A 79 3.71 -0.75 9.12
CA LYS A 79 4.16 -0.43 10.48
C LYS A 79 5.22 -1.40 10.99
N MET A 80 5.10 -2.71 10.71
CA MET A 80 6.06 -3.71 11.17
C MET A 80 7.47 -3.52 10.57
N SER A 81 7.57 -2.88 9.41
CA SER A 81 8.85 -2.66 8.74
C SER A 81 9.74 -1.61 9.43
N HIS A 82 9.21 -0.84 10.40
CA HIS A 82 9.91 0.24 11.11
C HIS A 82 10.03 -0.01 12.63
N LEU A 83 9.99 -1.28 13.07
CA LEU A 83 9.75 -1.67 14.47
C LEU A 83 10.86 -1.41 15.49
N GLU A 84 12.00 -0.81 15.14
CA GLU A 84 13.14 -0.78 16.08
C GLU A 84 13.24 0.45 16.99
N ASP A 85 12.55 1.56 16.77
CA ASP A 85 12.59 2.65 17.77
C ASP A 85 11.42 3.64 17.63
N THR A 86 10.87 4.06 18.76
CA THR A 86 9.97 5.22 18.95
C THR A 86 8.45 5.06 18.71
N VAL A 87 7.73 4.82 19.82
CA VAL A 87 6.55 5.59 20.26
C VAL A 87 5.52 6.06 19.19
N LYS A 88 4.42 5.29 19.08
CA LYS A 88 3.02 5.77 18.95
C LYS A 88 2.60 6.63 17.74
N ASN A 89 3.29 6.63 16.60
CA ASN A 89 2.67 7.17 15.38
C ASN A 89 2.13 6.03 14.52
N ASP A 90 0.80 5.87 14.52
CA ASP A 90 0.04 5.04 13.59
C ASP A 90 0.06 5.67 12.19
N VAL A 91 1.25 5.71 11.58
CA VAL A 91 1.48 6.24 10.24
C VAL A 91 2.37 5.30 9.42
N VAL A 92 2.23 5.36 8.11
CA VAL A 92 3.02 4.56 7.15
C VAL A 92 3.53 5.47 6.04
N TYR A 93 4.77 5.29 5.60
CA TYR A 93 5.36 6.11 4.56
C TYR A 93 4.85 5.70 3.18
N LEU A 94 4.48 6.69 2.37
CA LEU A 94 4.04 6.45 1.00
C LEU A 94 5.12 5.78 0.15
N SER A 95 6.40 6.03 0.43
CA SER A 95 7.51 5.39 -0.27
C SER A 95 7.55 3.86 -0.06
N ASP A 96 7.29 3.38 1.16
CA ASP A 96 7.22 1.95 1.45
C ASP A 96 5.98 1.32 0.80
N VAL A 97 4.84 2.01 0.90
CA VAL A 97 3.58 1.61 0.26
C VAL A 97 3.77 1.48 -1.25
N SER A 98 4.32 2.52 -1.87
CA SER A 98 4.69 2.55 -3.29
C SER A 98 5.55 1.37 -3.69
N CYS A 99 6.62 1.11 -2.95
CA CYS A 99 7.54 0.02 -3.24
C CYS A 99 6.82 -1.33 -3.20
N TYR A 100 6.00 -1.59 -2.18
CA TYR A 100 5.26 -2.84 -2.07
C TYR A 100 4.25 -3.03 -3.20
N PHE A 101 3.41 -2.03 -3.47
CA PHE A 101 2.42 -2.13 -4.54
C PHE A 101 3.08 -2.19 -5.93
N SER A 102 4.17 -1.46 -6.15
CA SER A 102 4.95 -1.56 -7.39
C SER A 102 5.52 -2.97 -7.58
N LEU A 103 5.93 -3.66 -6.51
CA LEU A 103 6.34 -5.07 -6.59
C LEU A 103 5.16 -6.00 -6.91
N LEU A 104 3.97 -5.73 -6.37
CA LEU A 104 2.76 -6.49 -6.67
C LEU A 104 2.32 -6.31 -8.13
N GLU A 105 2.33 -5.08 -8.63
CA GLU A 105 2.02 -4.75 -10.02
C GLU A 105 3.08 -5.26 -11.00
N GLY A 106 4.35 -5.15 -10.60
CA GLY A 106 5.54 -5.46 -11.38
C GLY A 106 6.07 -6.86 -11.14
N GLY A 107 5.24 -7.82 -10.74
CA GLY A 107 5.58 -9.22 -10.48
C GLY A 107 6.14 -10.02 -11.68
N ARG A 108 6.81 -9.38 -12.64
CA ARG A 108 7.63 -10.00 -13.66
C ARG A 108 9.08 -9.52 -13.53
N PRO A 109 10.01 -10.40 -13.13
CA PRO A 109 11.43 -10.07 -12.96
C PRO A 109 12.15 -10.02 -14.31
N GLU A 110 11.72 -9.16 -15.24
CA GLU A 110 12.36 -9.05 -16.56
C GLU A 110 13.23 -7.80 -16.76
N ASP A 111 13.20 -6.82 -15.86
CA ASP A 111 13.90 -5.54 -16.09
C ASP A 111 14.75 -5.12 -14.90
N LYS A 112 15.81 -5.90 -14.61
CA LYS A 112 17.07 -5.41 -13.99
C LYS A 112 18.23 -6.27 -14.46
N LEU A 113 18.49 -6.24 -15.78
CA LEU A 113 19.77 -6.62 -16.35
C LEU A 113 20.35 -5.38 -17.02
N GLU A 114 21.05 -4.57 -16.24
CA GLU A 114 22.11 -3.66 -16.72
C GLU A 114 23.34 -3.83 -15.84
#